data_AF-A0A9W7AMN8-F1
#
_entry.id   AF-A0A9W7AMN8-F1
#
_cell.length_a   1.000
_cell.length_b   1.000
_cell.length_c   1.000
_cell.angle_alpha   90.00
_cell.angle_beta   90.00
_cell.angle_gamma   90.00
#
_symmetry.space_group_name_H-M   'P 1'
#
loop_
_entity.id
_entity.type
_entity.pdbx_description
1 polymer ?
#
loop_
_entity_poly.entity_id
_entity_poly.type
_entity_poly.pdbx_seq_one_letter_code
_entity_poly.pdbx_strand_id
1 'polypeptide(L)'
;MTSKNVVMTPQVENEQLRNDLKAAQNALEKVKSDLSRSRESYVRRERAYKTRIDELEDSLQMLKSQKTDLLSHDDKMTHMRNEIKGNYEAIVTNVGVVQDRTTKILQEQERDLLRAFRARLFDVQTELEKEKSRTDDGATKYIEEAKQTKRDLEWFKENCDRLDTRNQTLSKDNERLKGQFQTQEKDRNYLIGKLVEEKRRGARLGQDAERLERENQKLLKQLQASKKGQGMGMTLDNFNFAASPGGSNFAGSGMGQRPGTTGGMGRGSLGDTGADSRYKEIIKRLKRLLETERRNLSKARDRYFQEVKQRTEMEVLLKDCVDDVRSSIKAKNDQKNPPKKAGGRTSILGTGKQTGGVTIDDFTSTDRERVLELLFAKERVITLLQAKAFPPKVSENGGAAGATKEEMDEIFAGIDKGVRPSTSNEAVGVGGGMGSSTASGGGLRPITAT
;
A
#
# COMPACT_ATOMS: atom_id res chain seq x y z
N MET A 1 169.50 24.60 -121.00
CA MET A 1 169.13 25.68 -120.06
C MET A 1 167.67 25.51 -119.71
N THR A 2 167.32 24.71 -118.71
CA THR A 2 165.94 24.20 -118.66
C THR A 2 165.61 23.68 -117.27
N SER A 3 164.87 24.46 -116.49
CA SER A 3 164.15 23.99 -115.31
C SER A 3 163.13 22.94 -115.77
N LYS A 4 163.37 21.67 -115.43
CA LYS A 4 162.76 20.51 -116.07
C LYS A 4 161.45 20.10 -115.41
N ASN A 5 160.41 20.13 -116.25
CA ASN A 5 159.25 19.23 -116.29
C ASN A 5 159.45 17.86 -115.63
N VAL A 6 158.52 17.48 -114.76
CA VAL A 6 158.06 16.08 -114.63
C VAL A 6 156.54 16.07 -114.71
N VAL A 7 156.07 15.70 -115.90
CA VAL A 7 154.72 15.22 -116.18
C VAL A 7 154.51 13.91 -115.39
N MET A 8 153.47 13.81 -114.57
CA MET A 8 152.97 12.52 -114.07
C MET A 8 151.43 12.46 -114.04
N THR A 9 150.92 11.74 -115.04
CA THR A 9 149.87 10.69 -114.98
C THR A 9 148.46 11.03 -114.44
N PRO A 10 147.44 11.18 -115.32
CA PRO A 10 146.02 11.37 -114.96
C PRO A 10 145.29 10.09 -114.48
N GLN A 11 146.01 9.00 -114.14
CA GLN A 11 145.41 7.75 -113.64
C GLN A 11 145.38 7.64 -112.10
N VAL A 12 146.27 8.32 -111.37
CA VAL A 12 146.35 8.21 -109.88
C VAL A 12 145.32 9.11 -109.17
N GLU A 13 144.97 10.26 -109.77
CA GLU A 13 143.99 11.20 -109.22
C GLU A 13 142.55 10.64 -109.26
N ASN A 14 142.24 9.79 -110.25
CA ASN A 14 140.94 9.12 -110.37
C ASN A 14 140.74 8.01 -109.31
N GLU A 15 141.83 7.40 -108.85
CA GLU A 15 141.81 6.37 -107.81
C GLU A 15 141.72 6.99 -106.41
N GLN A 16 142.36 8.15 -106.20
CA GLN A 16 142.20 8.96 -104.99
C GLN A 16 140.75 9.47 -104.86
N LEU A 17 140.16 10.01 -105.94
CA LEU A 17 138.75 10.44 -105.95
C LEU A 17 137.78 9.27 -105.74
N ARG A 18 138.09 8.06 -106.22
CA ARG A 18 137.28 6.87 -105.94
C ARG A 18 137.38 6.44 -104.48
N ASN A 19 138.55 6.51 -103.87
CA ASN A 19 138.72 6.21 -102.45
C ASN A 19 138.04 7.26 -101.56
N ASP A 20 138.09 8.54 -101.94
CA ASP A 20 137.40 9.62 -101.24
C ASP A 20 135.88 9.54 -101.42
N LEU A 21 135.40 9.15 -102.61
CA LEU A 21 133.97 8.88 -102.84
C LEU A 21 133.50 7.69 -102.00
N LYS A 22 134.32 6.63 -101.89
CA LYS A 22 134.02 5.45 -101.08
C LYS A 22 134.08 5.76 -99.59
N ALA A 23 135.01 6.60 -99.16
CA ALA A 23 135.10 7.10 -97.78
C ALA A 23 133.91 8.02 -97.44
N ALA A 24 133.49 8.89 -98.36
CA ALA A 24 132.30 9.72 -98.22
C ALA A 24 131.02 8.89 -98.22
N GLN A 25 130.93 7.83 -99.04
CA GLN A 25 129.83 6.87 -99.02
C GLN A 25 129.76 6.11 -97.70
N ASN A 26 130.90 5.63 -97.18
CA ASN A 26 130.97 4.97 -95.88
C ASN A 26 130.65 5.92 -94.72
N ALA A 27 131.08 7.19 -94.79
CA ALA A 27 130.74 8.21 -93.81
C ALA A 27 129.25 8.58 -93.86
N LEU A 28 128.67 8.69 -95.06
CA LEU A 28 127.24 8.93 -95.26
C LEU A 28 126.41 7.74 -94.77
N GLU A 29 126.86 6.51 -94.99
CA GLU A 29 126.21 5.32 -94.47
C GLU A 29 126.30 5.24 -92.94
N LYS A 30 127.46 5.57 -92.37
CA LYS A 30 127.64 5.66 -90.92
C LYS A 30 126.73 6.71 -90.29
N VAL A 31 126.65 7.92 -90.85
CA VAL A 31 125.74 8.97 -90.40
C VAL A 31 124.27 8.55 -90.57
N LYS A 32 123.91 7.88 -91.67
CA LYS A 32 122.56 7.32 -91.84
C LYS A 32 122.25 6.26 -90.79
N SER A 33 123.21 5.39 -90.48
CA SER A 33 123.05 4.35 -89.46
C SER A 33 122.91 4.95 -88.06
N ASP A 34 123.72 5.97 -87.72
CA ASP A 34 123.67 6.67 -86.44
C ASP A 34 122.38 7.50 -86.31
N LEU A 35 121.93 8.15 -87.39
CA LEU A 35 120.67 8.88 -87.42
C LEU A 35 119.46 7.95 -87.32
N SER A 36 119.53 6.76 -87.94
CA SER A 36 118.52 5.71 -87.78
C SER A 36 118.50 5.16 -86.35
N ARG A 37 119.66 4.88 -85.77
CA ARG A 37 119.79 4.39 -84.39
C ARG A 37 119.33 5.42 -83.35
N SER A 38 119.62 6.69 -83.61
CA SER A 38 119.14 7.82 -82.80
C SER A 38 117.62 7.95 -82.90
N ARG A 39 117.06 7.96 -84.12
CA ARG A 39 115.60 7.93 -84.33
C ARG A 39 114.94 6.75 -83.62
N GLU A 40 115.52 5.55 -83.73
CA GLU A 40 114.97 4.36 -83.07
C GLU A 40 115.05 4.45 -81.53
N SER A 41 116.13 5.03 -80.99
CA SER A 41 116.26 5.33 -79.55
C SER A 41 115.23 6.36 -79.08
N TYR A 42 114.94 7.39 -79.87
CA TYR A 42 113.87 8.33 -79.59
C TYR A 42 112.50 7.65 -79.63
N VAL A 43 112.22 6.83 -80.64
CA VAL A 43 110.95 6.09 -80.76
C VAL A 43 110.78 5.11 -79.61
N ARG A 44 111.84 4.41 -79.16
CA ARG A 44 111.77 3.52 -77.99
C ARG A 44 111.48 4.29 -76.71
N ARG A 45 112.15 5.43 -76.49
CA ARG A 45 111.88 6.31 -75.34
C ARG A 45 110.47 6.88 -75.39
N GLU A 46 110.01 7.30 -76.56
CA GLU A 46 108.66 7.81 -76.76
C GLU A 46 107.61 6.73 -76.47
N ARG A 47 107.82 5.49 -76.94
CA ARG A 47 106.94 4.35 -76.60
C ARG A 47 106.97 4.02 -75.12
N ALA A 48 108.13 4.06 -74.48
CA ALA A 48 108.24 3.85 -73.04
C ALA A 48 107.52 4.94 -72.24
N TYR A 49 107.66 6.21 -72.65
CA TYR A 49 106.94 7.32 -72.03
C TYR A 49 105.44 7.23 -72.28
N LYS A 50 104.99 6.84 -73.49
CA LYS A 50 103.57 6.60 -73.78
C LYS A 50 103.00 5.50 -72.89
N THR A 51 103.66 4.35 -72.83
CA THR A 51 103.24 3.25 -71.95
C THR A 51 103.17 3.71 -70.49
N ARG A 52 104.13 4.51 -70.04
CA ARG A 52 104.13 5.05 -68.67
C ARG A 52 103.02 6.08 -68.44
N ILE A 53 102.69 6.90 -69.44
CA ILE A 53 101.57 7.83 -69.38
C ILE A 53 100.28 7.03 -69.29
N ASP A 54 100.09 6.00 -70.13
CA ASP A 54 98.91 5.14 -70.11
C ASP A 54 98.75 4.46 -68.74
N GLU A 55 99.82 3.90 -68.17
CA GLU A 55 99.80 3.32 -66.81
C GLU A 55 99.42 4.33 -65.71
N LEU A 56 99.91 5.57 -65.83
CA LEU A 56 99.61 6.63 -64.87
C LEU A 56 98.18 7.15 -65.05
N GLU A 57 97.67 7.22 -66.27
CA GLU A 57 96.29 7.56 -66.60
C GLU A 57 95.32 6.50 -66.07
N ASP A 58 95.63 5.22 -66.27
CA ASP A 58 94.88 4.09 -65.72
C ASP A 58 94.87 4.12 -64.18
N SER A 59 96.03 4.38 -63.57
CA SER A 59 96.14 4.51 -62.11
C SER A 59 95.32 5.71 -61.58
N LEU A 60 95.33 6.84 -62.28
CA LEU A 60 94.52 8.01 -61.94
C LEU A 60 93.02 7.74 -62.16
N GLN A 61 92.65 6.97 -63.17
CA GLN A 61 91.27 6.57 -63.43
C GLN A 61 90.77 5.63 -62.33
N MET A 62 91.58 4.66 -61.91
CA MET A 62 91.29 3.77 -60.77
C MET A 62 91.18 4.54 -59.46
N LEU A 63 92.06 5.51 -59.19
CA LEU A 63 91.94 6.38 -58.02
C LEU A 63 90.67 7.25 -58.08
N LYS A 64 90.31 7.75 -59.26
CA LYS A 64 89.09 8.55 -59.45
C LYS A 64 87.84 7.70 -59.20
N SER A 65 87.76 6.48 -59.73
CA SER A 65 86.63 5.58 -59.50
C SER A 65 86.53 5.17 -58.03
N GLN A 66 87.66 4.84 -57.39
CA GLN A 66 87.69 4.54 -55.96
C GLN A 66 87.25 5.75 -55.11
N LYS A 67 87.66 6.96 -55.49
CA LYS A 67 87.22 8.20 -54.81
C LYS A 67 85.73 8.46 -55.00
N THR A 68 85.17 8.23 -56.19
CA THR A 68 83.73 8.37 -56.41
C THR A 68 82.92 7.33 -55.63
N ASP A 69 83.43 6.11 -55.48
CA ASP A 69 82.77 5.06 -54.68
C ASP A 69 82.76 5.39 -53.18
N LEU A 70 83.88 5.93 -52.66
CA LEU A 70 83.96 6.39 -51.27
C LEU A 70 83.02 7.58 -50.99
N LEU A 71 82.94 8.54 -51.91
CA LEU A 71 81.99 9.65 -51.81
C LEU A 71 80.54 9.17 -51.88
N SER A 72 80.23 8.22 -52.77
CA SER A 72 78.88 7.61 -52.85
C SER A 72 78.51 6.84 -51.58
N HIS A 73 79.48 6.18 -50.94
CA HIS A 73 79.25 5.52 -49.66
C HIS A 73 78.97 6.52 -48.53
N ASP A 74 79.69 7.64 -48.50
CA ASP A 74 79.45 8.72 -47.52
C ASP A 74 78.09 9.39 -47.74
N ASP A 75 77.67 9.60 -49.00
CA ASP A 75 76.33 10.08 -49.36
C ASP A 75 75.22 9.10 -48.89
N LYS A 76 75.44 7.79 -49.02
CA LYS A 76 74.51 6.77 -48.49
C LYS A 76 74.47 6.75 -46.96
N MET A 77 75.63 6.88 -46.31
CA MET A 77 75.71 6.92 -44.84
C MET A 77 75.07 8.19 -44.27
N THR A 78 75.22 9.33 -44.95
CA THR A 78 74.55 10.58 -44.59
C THR A 78 73.04 10.50 -44.82
N HIS A 79 72.58 9.89 -45.92
CA HIS A 79 71.16 9.61 -46.15
C HIS A 79 70.57 8.74 -45.03
N MET A 80 71.20 7.61 -44.71
CA MET A 80 70.75 6.73 -43.62
C MET A 80 70.77 7.46 -42.27
N ARG A 81 71.78 8.29 -41.99
CA ARG A 81 71.82 9.11 -40.77
C ARG A 81 70.65 10.10 -40.72
N ASN A 82 70.29 10.71 -41.85
CA ASN A 82 69.17 11.64 -41.94
C ASN A 82 67.82 10.92 -41.81
N GLU A 83 67.65 9.74 -42.39
CA GLU A 83 66.46 8.89 -42.19
C GLU A 83 66.32 8.43 -40.74
N ILE A 84 67.42 8.00 -40.11
CA ILE A 84 67.43 7.64 -38.68
C ILE A 84 67.04 8.84 -37.82
N LYS A 85 67.58 10.03 -38.11
CA LYS A 85 67.20 11.28 -37.42
C LYS A 85 65.72 11.61 -37.63
N GLY A 86 65.21 11.54 -38.86
CA GLY A 86 63.80 11.79 -39.16
C GLY A 86 62.88 10.79 -38.46
N ASN A 87 63.24 9.50 -38.44
CA ASN A 87 62.50 8.47 -37.72
C ASN A 87 62.54 8.72 -36.20
N TYR A 88 63.69 9.11 -35.65
CA TYR A 88 63.80 9.47 -34.23
C TYR A 88 62.95 10.70 -33.88
N GLU A 89 63.00 11.75 -34.69
CA GLU A 89 62.17 12.96 -34.52
C GLU A 89 60.67 12.64 -34.60
N ALA A 90 60.27 11.75 -35.51
CA ALA A 90 58.89 11.27 -35.61
C ALA A 90 58.49 10.44 -34.37
N ILE A 91 59.36 9.57 -33.87
CA ILE A 91 59.12 8.81 -32.63
C ILE A 91 58.97 9.77 -31.44
N VAL A 92 59.86 10.74 -31.27
CA VAL A 92 59.80 11.72 -30.18
C VAL A 92 58.50 12.54 -30.25
N THR A 93 58.10 12.97 -31.46
CA THR A 93 56.84 13.70 -31.67
C THR A 93 55.64 12.83 -31.31
N ASN A 94 55.62 11.57 -31.74
CA ASN A 94 54.54 10.63 -31.40
C ASN A 94 54.48 10.35 -29.90
N VAL A 95 55.63 10.22 -29.23
CA VAL A 95 55.70 10.08 -27.76
C VAL A 95 55.10 11.32 -27.09
N GLY A 96 55.41 12.53 -27.57
CA GLY A 96 54.80 13.77 -27.07
C GLY A 96 53.28 13.77 -27.23
N VAL A 97 52.76 13.38 -28.40
CA VAL A 97 51.31 13.26 -28.65
C VAL A 97 50.65 12.25 -27.72
N VAL A 98 51.28 11.08 -27.49
CA VAL A 98 50.76 10.06 -26.57
C VAL A 98 50.78 10.57 -25.13
N GLN A 99 51.82 11.29 -24.72
CA GLN A 99 51.91 11.91 -23.40
C GLN A 99 50.80 12.95 -23.21
N ASP A 100 50.60 13.87 -24.16
CA ASP A 100 49.54 14.88 -24.11
C ASP A 100 48.15 14.26 -24.10
N ARG A 101 47.95 13.17 -24.85
CA ARG A 101 46.70 12.42 -24.82
C ARG A 101 46.49 11.76 -23.45
N THR A 102 47.54 11.21 -22.87
CA THR A 102 47.47 10.55 -21.56
C THR A 102 47.17 11.56 -20.45
N THR A 103 47.80 12.74 -20.45
CA THR A 103 47.52 13.79 -19.48
C THR A 103 46.10 14.32 -19.59
N LYS A 104 45.57 14.49 -20.81
CA LYS A 104 44.16 14.86 -21.03
C LYS A 104 43.19 13.80 -20.50
N ILE A 105 43.43 12.53 -20.78
CA ILE A 105 42.58 11.42 -20.29
C ILE A 105 42.58 11.40 -18.75
N LEU A 106 43.73 11.57 -18.10
CA LEU A 106 43.82 11.62 -16.64
C LEU A 106 43.03 12.80 -16.06
N GLN A 107 43.16 14.00 -16.65
CA GLN A 107 42.40 15.18 -16.21
C GLN A 107 40.88 15.02 -16.40
N GLU A 108 40.45 14.37 -17.48
CA GLU A 108 39.05 14.04 -17.73
C GLU A 108 38.53 13.03 -16.70
N GLN A 109 39.28 11.97 -16.42
CA GLN A 109 38.94 10.99 -15.38
C GLN A 109 38.84 11.61 -13.99
N GLU A 110 39.77 12.50 -13.62
CA GLU A 110 39.70 13.25 -12.36
C GLU A 110 38.43 14.13 -12.29
N ARG A 111 38.08 14.80 -13.39
CA ARG A 111 36.86 15.62 -13.47
C ARG A 111 35.61 14.78 -13.31
N ASP A 112 35.55 13.62 -13.96
CA ASP A 112 34.41 12.70 -13.88
C ASP A 112 34.29 12.09 -12.48
N LEU A 113 35.41 11.73 -11.86
CA LEU A 113 35.45 11.26 -10.48
C LEU A 113 34.93 12.33 -9.51
N LEU A 114 35.37 13.59 -9.66
CA LEU A 114 34.86 14.70 -8.86
C LEU A 114 33.37 14.95 -9.09
N ARG A 115 32.88 14.79 -10.32
CA ARG A 115 31.45 14.92 -10.64
C ARG A 115 30.64 13.82 -9.96
N ALA A 116 31.10 12.58 -10.01
CA ALA A 116 30.48 11.44 -9.33
C ALA A 116 30.48 11.63 -7.81
N PHE A 117 31.58 12.10 -7.21
CA PHE A 117 31.63 12.41 -5.79
C PHE A 117 30.67 13.52 -5.40
N ARG A 118 30.57 14.60 -6.19
CA ARG A 118 29.61 15.68 -5.92
C ARG A 118 28.16 15.22 -6.02
N ALA A 119 27.83 14.40 -7.02
CA ALA A 119 26.51 13.80 -7.14
C ALA A 119 26.17 12.94 -5.91
N ARG A 120 27.08 12.06 -5.49
CA ARG A 120 26.88 11.23 -4.31
C ARG A 120 26.77 12.03 -3.01
N LEU A 121 27.56 13.11 -2.86
CA LEU A 121 27.44 14.00 -1.70
C LEU A 121 26.08 14.70 -1.66
N PHE A 122 25.59 15.14 -2.82
CA PHE A 122 24.24 15.71 -2.91
C PHE A 122 23.18 14.68 -2.57
N ASP A 123 23.28 13.45 -3.10
CA ASP A 123 22.34 12.36 -2.76
C ASP A 123 22.31 12.10 -1.25
N VAL A 124 23.47 11.95 -0.62
CA VAL A 124 23.59 11.74 0.84
C VAL A 124 23.03 12.94 1.62
N GLN A 125 23.28 14.17 1.17
CA GLN A 125 22.74 15.37 1.82
C GLN A 125 21.21 15.42 1.72
N THR A 126 20.64 15.09 0.55
CA THR A 126 19.18 15.03 0.38
C THR A 126 18.55 13.89 1.17
N GLU A 127 19.24 12.76 1.31
CA GLU A 127 18.78 11.63 2.14
C GLU A 127 18.76 12.02 3.63
N LEU A 128 19.81 12.70 4.11
CA LEU A 128 19.90 13.19 5.48
C LEU A 128 18.83 14.26 5.78
N GLU A 129 18.54 15.14 4.84
CA GLU A 129 17.47 16.14 4.98
C GLU A 129 16.07 15.49 5.00
N LYS A 130 15.84 14.46 4.16
CA LYS A 130 14.62 13.66 4.19
C LYS A 130 14.47 12.84 5.48
N GLU A 131 15.57 12.30 6.00
CA GLU A 131 15.54 11.53 7.25
C GLU A 131 15.24 12.46 8.43
N LYS A 132 15.85 13.65 8.46
CA LYS A 132 15.56 14.69 9.44
C LYS A 132 14.10 15.16 9.39
N SER A 133 13.55 15.38 8.20
CA SER A 133 12.14 15.77 8.07
C SER A 133 11.19 14.64 8.53
N ARG A 134 11.53 13.38 8.24
CA ARG A 134 10.75 12.22 8.71
C ARG A 134 10.77 12.09 10.23
N THR A 135 11.90 12.33 10.89
CA THR A 135 11.98 12.28 12.35
C THR A 135 11.14 13.37 13.02
N ASP A 136 11.15 14.58 12.44
CA ASP A 136 10.36 15.71 12.96
C ASP A 136 8.85 15.51 12.74
N ASP A 137 8.46 14.92 11.59
CA ASP A 137 7.07 14.56 11.31
C ASP A 137 6.53 13.50 12.29
N GLY A 138 7.36 12.51 12.63
CA GLY A 138 7.01 11.47 13.60
C GLY A 138 6.72 12.04 14.99
N ALA A 139 7.62 12.88 15.50
CA ALA A 139 7.42 13.54 16.79
C ALA A 139 6.16 14.42 16.81
N THR A 140 5.94 15.17 15.72
CA THR A 140 4.75 16.03 15.58
C THR A 140 3.46 15.22 15.59
N LYS A 141 3.43 14.07 14.90
CA LYS A 141 2.28 13.17 14.90
C LYS A 141 1.97 12.61 16.29
N TYR A 142 2.98 12.13 17.03
CA TYR A 142 2.79 11.65 18.40
C TYR A 142 2.28 12.74 19.34
N ILE A 143 2.75 13.98 19.17
CA ILE A 143 2.27 15.12 19.97
C ILE A 143 0.80 15.42 19.67
N GLU A 144 0.38 15.37 18.40
CA GLU A 144 -1.02 15.63 18.04
C GLU A 144 -1.96 14.50 18.51
N GLU A 145 -1.54 13.24 18.38
CA GLU A 145 -2.28 12.09 18.93
C GLU A 145 -2.42 12.18 20.46
N ALA A 146 -1.36 12.61 21.16
CA ALA A 146 -1.42 12.83 22.61
C ALA A 146 -2.39 13.97 22.97
N LYS A 147 -2.40 15.07 22.21
CA LYS A 147 -3.37 16.18 22.40
C LYS A 147 -4.81 15.74 22.13
N GLN A 148 -5.03 14.95 21.08
CA GLN A 148 -6.35 14.39 20.77
C GLN A 148 -6.86 13.50 21.90
N THR A 149 -6.03 12.55 22.34
CA THR A 149 -6.37 11.63 23.44
C THR A 149 -6.67 12.38 24.73
N LYS A 150 -5.93 13.45 25.02
CA LYS A 150 -6.20 14.31 26.18
C LYS A 150 -7.56 15.01 26.08
N ARG A 151 -7.90 15.56 24.91
CA ARG A 151 -9.21 16.19 24.64
C ARG A 151 -10.36 15.17 24.80
N ASP A 152 -10.19 13.96 24.29
CA ASP A 152 -11.19 12.90 24.41
C ASP A 152 -11.36 12.47 25.88
N LEU A 153 -10.27 12.35 26.63
CA LEU A 153 -10.30 12.04 28.07
C LEU A 153 -11.04 13.11 28.88
N GLU A 154 -10.76 14.39 28.63
CA GLU A 154 -11.47 15.51 29.25
C GLU A 154 -12.98 15.48 28.92
N TRP A 155 -13.34 15.21 27.67
CA TRP A 155 -14.72 15.06 27.24
C TRP A 155 -15.43 13.87 27.92
N PHE A 156 -14.76 12.71 28.05
CA PHE A 156 -15.31 11.56 28.76
C PHE A 156 -15.53 11.85 30.24
N LYS A 157 -14.61 12.56 30.90
CA LYS A 157 -14.78 13.01 32.29
C LYS A 157 -16.00 13.89 32.46
N GLU A 158 -16.16 14.91 31.62
CA GLU A 158 -17.33 15.80 31.65
C GLU A 158 -18.64 15.00 31.46
N ASN A 159 -18.65 14.03 30.54
CA ASN A 159 -19.83 13.20 30.31
C ASN A 159 -20.14 12.27 31.51
N CYS A 160 -19.12 11.71 32.17
CA CYS A 160 -19.28 10.95 33.40
C CYS A 160 -19.86 11.82 34.52
N ASP A 161 -19.30 13.01 34.75
CA ASP A 161 -19.78 13.95 35.78
C ASP A 161 -21.25 14.35 35.56
N ARG A 162 -21.63 14.55 34.28
CA ARG A 162 -23.01 14.85 33.89
C ARG A 162 -23.95 13.67 34.14
N LEU A 163 -23.53 12.45 33.83
CA LEU A 163 -24.31 11.24 34.09
C LEU A 163 -24.48 10.99 35.59
N ASP A 164 -23.43 11.18 36.38
CA ASP A 164 -23.47 11.03 37.83
C ASP A 164 -24.41 12.04 38.47
N THR A 165 -24.33 13.32 38.06
CA THR A 165 -25.26 14.35 38.53
C THR A 165 -26.71 13.97 38.24
N ARG A 166 -27.00 13.50 37.02
CA ARG A 166 -28.34 13.05 36.64
C ARG A 166 -28.80 11.84 37.44
N ASN A 167 -27.91 10.88 37.68
CA ASN A 167 -28.21 9.66 38.44
C ASN A 167 -28.48 9.98 39.92
N GLN A 168 -27.72 10.93 40.51
CA GLN A 168 -27.99 11.44 41.84
C GLN A 168 -29.37 12.10 41.94
N THR A 169 -29.75 12.93 40.96
CA THR A 169 -31.09 13.54 40.93
C THR A 169 -32.18 12.47 40.86
N LEU A 170 -32.05 11.51 39.95
CA LEU A 170 -33.02 10.42 39.81
C LEU A 170 -33.11 9.55 41.08
N SER A 171 -31.98 9.32 41.75
CA SER A 171 -31.94 8.56 43.01
C SER A 171 -32.70 9.29 44.13
N LYS A 172 -32.46 10.60 44.29
CA LYS A 172 -33.20 11.44 45.25
C LYS A 172 -34.70 11.47 44.97
N ASP A 173 -35.10 11.57 43.70
CA ASP A 173 -36.52 11.53 43.32
C ASP A 173 -37.15 10.15 43.59
N ASN A 174 -36.42 9.06 43.34
CA ASN A 174 -36.88 7.71 43.62
C ASN A 174 -37.07 7.49 45.14
N GLU A 175 -36.12 7.94 45.96
CA GLU A 175 -36.25 7.94 47.43
C GLU A 175 -37.45 8.76 47.89
N ARG A 176 -37.64 9.96 47.34
CA ARG A 176 -38.79 10.83 47.65
C ARG A 176 -40.11 10.14 47.29
N LEU A 177 -40.23 9.55 46.11
CA LEU A 177 -41.43 8.84 45.66
C LEU A 177 -41.70 7.60 46.51
N LYS A 178 -40.67 6.82 46.86
CA LYS A 178 -40.79 5.69 47.80
C LYS A 178 -41.33 6.15 49.15
N GLY A 179 -40.81 7.26 49.69
CA GLY A 179 -41.31 7.85 50.93
C GLY A 179 -42.79 8.27 50.83
N GLN A 180 -43.18 8.91 49.73
CA GLN A 180 -44.58 9.29 49.48
C GLN A 180 -45.50 8.07 49.41
N PHE A 181 -45.10 7.02 48.71
CA PHE A 181 -45.87 5.78 48.59
C PHE A 181 -46.05 5.09 49.94
N GLN A 182 -44.99 5.00 50.75
CA GLN A 182 -45.06 4.44 52.11
C GLN A 182 -46.01 5.21 53.01
N THR A 183 -46.03 6.55 52.93
CA THR A 183 -46.99 7.37 53.69
C THR A 183 -48.42 7.10 53.23
N GLN A 184 -48.66 7.02 51.91
CA GLN A 184 -49.98 6.67 51.37
C GLN A 184 -50.44 5.27 51.80
N GLU A 185 -49.55 4.29 51.86
CA GLU A 185 -49.88 2.95 52.38
C GLU A 185 -50.23 2.99 53.86
N LYS A 186 -49.51 3.77 54.69
CA LYS A 186 -49.85 3.97 56.10
C LYS A 186 -51.22 4.61 56.27
N ASP A 187 -51.53 5.66 55.51
CA ASP A 187 -52.81 6.34 55.54
C ASP A 187 -53.95 5.40 55.10
N ARG A 188 -53.74 4.64 54.01
CA ARG A 188 -54.69 3.62 53.56
C ARG A 188 -54.95 2.58 54.65
N ASN A 189 -53.91 2.05 55.28
CA ASN A 189 -54.04 1.06 56.34
C ASN A 189 -54.75 1.62 57.57
N TYR A 190 -54.47 2.88 57.93
CA TYR A 190 -55.18 3.58 59.00
C TYR A 190 -56.68 3.72 58.70
N LEU A 191 -57.05 4.16 57.49
CA LEU A 191 -58.44 4.29 57.06
C LEU A 191 -59.16 2.94 57.01
N ILE A 192 -58.48 1.89 56.53
CA ILE A 192 -59.01 0.52 56.57
C ILE A 192 -59.27 0.10 58.03
N GLY A 193 -58.33 0.35 58.94
CA GLY A 193 -58.50 0.08 60.37
C GLY A 193 -59.72 0.80 60.97
N LYS A 194 -59.86 2.11 60.70
CA LYS A 194 -61.00 2.92 61.15
C LYS A 194 -62.32 2.42 60.58
N LEU A 195 -62.36 2.06 59.30
CA LEU A 195 -63.54 1.50 58.66
C LEU A 195 -63.96 0.17 59.30
N VAL A 196 -62.99 -0.69 59.63
CA VAL A 196 -63.25 -1.96 60.32
C VAL A 196 -63.76 -1.74 61.75
N GLU A 197 -63.19 -0.78 62.49
CA GLU A 197 -63.67 -0.39 63.83
C GLU A 197 -65.13 0.10 63.79
N GLU A 198 -65.47 1.02 62.89
CA GLU A 198 -66.83 1.52 62.73
C GLU A 198 -67.80 0.42 62.26
N LYS A 199 -67.37 -0.47 61.35
CA LYS A 199 -68.19 -1.62 60.94
C LYS A 199 -68.47 -2.55 62.14
N ARG A 200 -67.49 -2.78 63.01
CA ARG A 200 -67.65 -3.57 64.23
C ARG A 200 -68.56 -2.88 65.24
N ARG A 201 -68.45 -1.55 65.39
CA ARG A 201 -69.33 -0.74 66.24
C ARG A 201 -70.77 -0.75 65.74
N GLY A 202 -70.97 -0.58 64.43
CA GLY A 202 -72.26 -0.67 63.76
C GLY A 202 -72.90 -2.04 63.95
N ALA A 203 -72.13 -3.13 63.84
CA ALA A 203 -72.63 -4.48 64.11
C ALA A 203 -73.09 -4.67 65.57
N ARG A 204 -72.35 -4.13 66.56
CA ARG A 204 -72.74 -4.16 67.97
C ARG A 204 -74.02 -3.36 68.23
N LEU A 205 -74.12 -2.15 67.70
CA LEU A 205 -75.33 -1.33 67.80
C LEU A 205 -76.54 -2.00 67.14
N GLY A 206 -76.33 -2.67 65.99
CA GLY A 206 -77.36 -3.47 65.35
C GLY A 206 -77.87 -4.61 66.26
N GLN A 207 -76.96 -5.33 66.93
CA GLN A 207 -77.33 -6.37 67.91
C GLN A 207 -78.07 -5.77 69.13
N ASP A 208 -77.63 -4.62 69.62
CA ASP A 208 -78.28 -3.90 70.73
C ASP A 208 -79.70 -3.43 70.33
N ALA A 209 -79.86 -2.87 69.14
CA ALA A 209 -81.15 -2.46 68.60
C ALA A 209 -82.10 -3.65 68.45
N GLU A 210 -81.62 -4.76 67.89
CA GLU A 210 -82.40 -6.00 67.75
C GLU A 210 -82.79 -6.57 69.13
N ARG A 211 -81.93 -6.44 70.16
CA ARG A 211 -82.29 -6.82 71.54
C ARG A 211 -83.41 -5.95 72.09
N LEU A 212 -83.29 -4.63 71.98
CA LEU A 212 -84.28 -3.67 72.45
C LEU A 212 -85.62 -3.79 71.71
N GLU A 213 -85.61 -4.06 70.40
CA GLU A 213 -86.83 -4.32 69.63
C GLU A 213 -87.55 -5.57 70.13
N ARG A 214 -86.82 -6.66 70.41
CA ARG A 214 -87.40 -7.87 71.01
C ARG A 214 -88.00 -7.60 72.40
N GLU A 215 -87.35 -6.77 73.22
CA GLU A 215 -87.87 -6.36 74.53
C GLU A 215 -89.12 -5.49 74.41
N ASN A 216 -89.11 -4.47 73.55
CA ASN A 216 -90.28 -3.63 73.26
C ASN A 216 -91.45 -4.46 72.73
N GLN A 217 -91.20 -5.41 71.82
CA GLN A 217 -92.25 -6.32 71.34
C GLN A 217 -92.84 -7.17 72.47
N LYS A 218 -92.02 -7.66 73.41
CA LYS A 218 -92.50 -8.38 74.60
C LYS A 218 -93.36 -7.48 75.50
N LEU A 219 -92.90 -6.26 75.78
CA LEU A 219 -93.65 -5.28 76.57
C LEU A 219 -94.96 -4.90 75.89
N LEU A 220 -94.97 -4.68 74.58
CA LEU A 220 -96.18 -4.36 73.82
C LEU A 220 -97.20 -5.51 73.91
N LYS A 221 -96.73 -6.76 73.80
CA LYS A 221 -97.58 -7.96 74.01
C LYS A 221 -98.13 -8.03 75.44
N GLN A 222 -97.33 -7.72 76.46
CA GLN A 222 -97.79 -7.63 77.85
C GLN A 222 -98.82 -6.51 78.05
N LEU A 223 -98.61 -5.35 77.42
CA LEU A 223 -99.52 -4.20 77.52
C LEU A 223 -100.84 -4.46 76.80
N GLN A 224 -100.83 -5.16 75.66
CA GLN A 224 -102.03 -5.66 74.99
C GLN A 224 -102.76 -6.72 75.81
N ALA A 225 -102.03 -7.60 76.50
CA ALA A 225 -102.62 -8.57 77.43
C ALA A 225 -103.28 -7.86 78.64
N SER A 226 -102.66 -6.78 79.15
CA SER A 226 -103.21 -5.96 80.23
C SER A 226 -104.42 -5.10 79.79
N LYS A 227 -104.39 -4.56 78.55
CA LYS A 227 -105.53 -3.80 77.98
C LYS A 227 -106.76 -4.64 77.66
N LYS A 228 -106.67 -5.97 77.60
CA LYS A 228 -107.86 -6.84 77.48
C LYS A 228 -108.73 -6.89 78.76
N GLY A 229 -108.35 -6.18 79.84
CA GLY A 229 -109.12 -6.08 81.08
C GLY A 229 -109.89 -4.77 81.33
N GLN A 230 -109.74 -3.72 80.51
CA GLN A 230 -110.50 -2.47 80.70
C GLN A 230 -110.80 -1.78 79.37
N GLY A 231 -112.08 -1.79 79.01
CA GLY A 231 -112.61 -1.17 77.80
C GLY A 231 -112.76 0.34 77.90
N MET A 232 -112.34 1.03 76.85
CA MET A 232 -112.77 2.33 76.29
C MET A 232 -111.66 2.67 75.27
N GLY A 233 -111.92 2.86 73.98
CA GLY A 233 -112.82 3.86 73.41
C GLY A 233 -111.96 4.99 72.86
N MET A 234 -111.80 5.04 71.52
CA MET A 234 -111.71 6.25 70.66
C MET A 234 -111.02 5.93 69.34
N THR A 235 -111.84 5.93 68.29
CA THR A 235 -111.47 6.12 66.89
C THR A 235 -111.19 7.61 66.65
N LEU A 236 -110.12 7.95 65.92
CA LEU A 236 -110.07 9.22 65.21
C LEU A 236 -109.44 9.03 63.82
N ASP A 237 -110.25 9.40 62.85
CA ASP A 237 -110.07 9.49 61.40
C ASP A 237 -108.84 10.36 61.00
N ASN A 238 -108.11 9.95 59.95
CA ASN A 238 -108.18 10.55 58.61
C ASN A 238 -107.49 11.92 58.47
N PHE A 239 -106.32 11.94 57.82
CA PHE A 239 -106.03 12.94 56.80
C PHE A 239 -105.33 12.29 55.61
N ASN A 240 -106.16 12.06 54.60
CA ASN A 240 -105.86 11.76 53.21
C ASN A 240 -105.49 13.09 52.50
N PHE A 241 -104.34 13.16 51.82
CA PHE A 241 -104.12 14.13 50.74
C PHE A 241 -103.43 13.45 49.54
N ALA A 242 -104.31 12.97 48.67
CA ALA A 242 -104.31 13.07 47.20
C ALA A 242 -103.03 12.83 46.40
N ALA A 243 -103.20 11.86 45.49
CA ALA A 243 -102.35 11.46 44.38
C ALA A 243 -102.17 12.52 43.29
N SER A 244 -101.04 12.44 42.56
CA SER A 244 -101.08 12.20 41.10
C SER A 244 -99.68 12.01 40.48
N PRO A 245 -99.59 11.43 39.27
CA PRO A 245 -98.58 10.43 38.94
C PRO A 245 -97.55 10.89 37.92
N GLY A 246 -96.42 10.18 37.84
CA GLY A 246 -95.55 10.25 36.68
C GLY A 246 -94.22 9.51 36.84
N GLY A 247 -93.98 8.52 35.99
CA GLY A 247 -92.65 8.29 35.42
C GLY A 247 -91.74 7.30 36.13
N SER A 248 -91.87 6.05 35.73
CA SER A 248 -90.82 5.02 35.63
C SER A 248 -89.37 5.52 35.49
N ASN A 249 -88.45 5.09 36.37
CA ASN A 249 -87.46 4.03 36.10
C ASN A 249 -86.28 4.07 37.09
N PHE A 250 -86.09 2.93 37.75
CA PHE A 250 -84.82 2.27 38.08
C PHE A 250 -83.70 3.13 38.70
N ALA A 251 -83.71 3.20 40.03
CA ALA A 251 -82.58 3.68 40.83
C ALA A 251 -82.15 2.60 41.84
N GLY A 252 -80.96 2.04 41.63
CA GLY A 252 -80.14 1.46 42.67
C GLY A 252 -79.31 2.57 43.31
N SER A 253 -79.45 2.76 44.61
CA SER A 253 -78.77 3.83 45.35
C SER A 253 -77.30 3.52 45.66
N GLY A 254 -76.44 4.50 45.39
CA GLY A 254 -75.09 4.65 45.93
C GLY A 254 -74.84 6.11 46.29
N MET A 255 -74.56 6.36 47.57
CA MET A 255 -74.40 7.65 48.26
C MET A 255 -73.24 8.54 47.79
N GLY A 256 -73.37 9.86 47.99
CA GLY A 256 -72.29 10.64 48.63
C GLY A 256 -71.93 12.02 48.05
N GLN A 257 -72.66 13.06 48.47
CA GLN A 257 -72.27 14.46 48.76
C GLN A 257 -71.18 15.20 47.93
N ARG A 258 -71.56 16.37 47.38
CA ARG A 258 -70.88 17.67 47.61
C ARG A 258 -71.77 18.87 47.19
N PRO A 259 -71.73 20.02 47.89
CA PRO A 259 -72.76 21.06 47.81
C PRO A 259 -72.43 22.21 46.85
N GLY A 260 -73.48 22.93 46.44
CA GLY A 260 -73.56 23.78 45.26
C GLY A 260 -73.09 25.23 45.39
N THR A 261 -73.11 25.92 44.25
CA THR A 261 -73.21 27.38 44.17
C THR A 261 -73.80 27.76 42.80
N THR A 262 -74.93 28.46 42.82
CA THR A 262 -75.59 29.11 41.68
C THR A 262 -75.18 30.57 41.62
N GLY A 263 -74.88 31.07 40.41
CA GLY A 263 -74.85 32.50 40.08
C GLY A 263 -73.47 33.04 39.71
N GLY A 264 -73.38 33.73 38.57
CA GLY A 264 -72.26 34.62 38.28
C GLY A 264 -71.84 34.67 36.82
N MET A 265 -72.35 35.66 36.09
CA MET A 265 -71.65 36.27 34.97
C MET A 265 -70.19 36.57 35.37
N GLY A 266 -69.21 36.17 34.57
CA GLY A 266 -67.81 36.27 34.97
C GLY A 266 -66.81 35.87 33.90
N ARG A 267 -66.83 36.59 32.78
CA ARG A 267 -65.66 37.10 32.06
C ARG A 267 -64.29 36.61 32.58
N GLY A 268 -63.58 35.80 31.77
CA GLY A 268 -62.12 35.71 31.79
C GLY A 268 -61.52 34.31 31.96
N SER A 269 -61.19 33.63 30.86
CA SER A 269 -59.90 32.93 30.75
C SER A 269 -59.54 32.70 29.27
N LEU A 270 -59.20 33.78 28.59
CA LEU A 270 -58.52 33.80 27.29
C LEU A 270 -57.02 33.50 27.44
N GLY A 271 -56.62 32.63 28.38
CA GLY A 271 -55.21 32.45 28.79
C GLY A 271 -54.56 31.10 28.44
N ASP A 272 -55.33 30.04 28.16
CA ASP A 272 -54.79 28.67 28.21
C ASP A 272 -54.55 27.99 26.84
N THR A 273 -55.13 28.52 25.76
CA THR A 273 -54.90 28.01 24.40
C THR A 273 -53.43 28.14 23.97
N GLY A 274 -52.70 29.10 24.54
CA GLY A 274 -51.27 29.28 24.31
C GLY A 274 -50.39 28.25 25.03
N ALA A 275 -50.77 27.79 26.23
CA ALA A 275 -50.05 26.73 26.92
C ALA A 275 -50.23 25.38 26.22
N ASP A 276 -51.47 25.07 25.83
CA ASP A 276 -51.79 23.87 25.07
C ASP A 276 -51.12 23.81 23.70
N SER A 277 -51.03 24.95 22.99
CA SER A 277 -50.34 25.03 21.71
C SER A 277 -48.83 24.79 21.88
N ARG A 278 -48.22 25.36 22.93
CA ARG A 278 -46.80 25.11 23.26
C ARG A 278 -46.54 23.64 23.61
N TYR A 279 -47.40 22.99 24.41
CA TYR A 279 -47.24 21.57 24.72
C TYR A 279 -47.40 20.68 23.48
N LYS A 280 -48.34 21.00 22.59
CA LYS A 280 -48.49 20.27 21.31
C LYS A 280 -47.25 20.40 20.43
N GLU A 281 -46.63 21.58 20.36
CA GLU A 281 -45.38 21.79 19.63
C GLU A 281 -44.19 21.03 20.25
N ILE A 282 -44.07 21.05 21.58
CA ILE A 282 -43.05 20.30 22.32
C ILE A 282 -43.22 18.79 22.05
N ILE A 283 -44.44 18.27 22.15
CA ILE A 283 -44.73 16.85 21.85
C ILE A 283 -44.37 16.52 20.40
N LYS A 284 -44.69 17.39 19.44
CA LYS A 284 -44.34 17.19 18.02
C LYS A 284 -42.83 17.18 17.81
N ARG A 285 -42.09 18.07 18.49
CA ARG A 285 -40.61 18.12 18.47
C ARG A 285 -40.01 16.86 19.09
N LEU A 286 -40.49 16.42 20.25
CA LEU A 286 -40.03 15.21 20.92
C LEU A 286 -40.30 13.96 20.07
N LYS A 287 -41.46 13.86 19.42
CA LYS A 287 -41.77 12.75 18.50
C LYS A 287 -40.81 12.72 17.30
N ARG A 288 -40.49 13.88 16.72
CA ARG A 288 -39.49 13.97 15.63
C ARG A 288 -38.09 13.56 16.10
N LEU A 289 -37.68 14.01 17.28
CA LEU A 289 -36.38 13.61 17.85
C LEU A 289 -36.33 12.10 18.10
N LEU A 290 -37.39 11.52 18.67
CA LEU A 290 -37.48 10.08 18.93
C LEU A 290 -37.42 9.28 17.62
N GLU A 291 -38.09 9.75 16.57
CA GLU A 291 -38.03 9.14 15.24
C GLU A 291 -36.63 9.24 14.62
N THR A 292 -35.95 10.38 14.75
CA THR A 292 -34.56 10.54 14.34
C THR A 292 -33.63 9.61 15.12
N GLU A 293 -33.79 9.51 16.43
CA GLU A 293 -33.01 8.59 17.28
C GLU A 293 -33.25 7.13 16.89
N ARG A 294 -34.50 6.72 16.62
CA ARG A 294 -34.81 5.37 16.13
C ARG A 294 -34.12 5.07 14.80
N ARG A 295 -34.13 6.02 13.86
CA ARG A 295 -33.41 5.88 12.58
C ARG A 295 -31.90 5.82 12.77
N ASN A 296 -31.34 6.64 13.65
CA ASN A 296 -29.92 6.63 13.97
C ASN A 296 -29.50 5.30 14.60
N LEU A 297 -30.32 4.76 15.50
CA LEU A 297 -30.09 3.47 16.15
C LEU A 297 -30.17 2.31 15.13
N SER A 298 -31.14 2.34 14.21
CA SER A 298 -31.21 1.37 13.10
C SER A 298 -29.93 1.42 12.25
N LYS A 299 -29.51 2.61 11.80
CA LYS A 299 -28.27 2.80 11.02
C LYS A 299 -27.02 2.32 11.77
N ALA A 300 -26.95 2.56 13.08
CA ALA A 300 -25.84 2.09 13.91
C ALA A 300 -25.80 0.56 14.01
N ARG A 301 -26.95 -0.10 14.15
CA ARG A 301 -27.06 -1.56 14.14
C ARG A 301 -26.64 -2.14 12.79
N ASP A 302 -27.10 -1.55 11.69
CA ASP A 302 -26.74 -1.99 10.33
C ASP A 302 -25.24 -1.86 10.07
N ARG A 303 -24.61 -0.76 10.51
CA ARG A 303 -23.15 -0.57 10.43
C ARG A 303 -22.41 -1.63 11.25
N TYR A 304 -22.82 -1.86 12.49
CA TYR A 304 -22.19 -2.89 13.33
C TYR A 304 -22.30 -4.28 12.69
N PHE A 305 -23.46 -4.63 12.17
CA PHE A 305 -23.67 -5.90 11.47
C PHE A 305 -22.77 -6.03 10.23
N GLN A 306 -22.63 -4.97 9.44
CA GLN A 306 -21.71 -4.94 8.30
C GLN A 306 -20.25 -5.10 8.71
N GLU A 307 -19.82 -4.44 9.80
CA GLU A 307 -18.45 -4.59 10.29
C GLU A 307 -18.15 -6.00 10.81
N VAL A 308 -19.09 -6.62 11.53
CA VAL A 308 -18.94 -8.01 11.97
C VAL A 308 -18.89 -8.94 10.76
N LYS A 309 -19.73 -8.72 9.74
CA LYS A 309 -19.70 -9.49 8.49
C LYS A 309 -18.36 -9.35 7.75
N GLN A 310 -17.80 -8.14 7.67
CA GLN A 310 -16.50 -7.91 7.04
C GLN A 310 -15.34 -8.53 7.84
N ARG A 311 -15.37 -8.44 9.17
CA ARG A 311 -14.35 -9.06 10.04
C ARG A 311 -14.38 -10.58 9.90
N THR A 312 -15.57 -11.18 9.93
CA THR A 312 -15.72 -12.63 9.75
C THR A 312 -15.27 -13.07 8.35
N GLU A 313 -15.52 -12.29 7.30
CA GLU A 313 -15.02 -12.57 5.95
C GLU A 313 -13.48 -12.54 5.89
N MET A 314 -12.83 -11.51 6.45
CA MET A 314 -11.37 -11.43 6.52
C MET A 314 -10.75 -12.56 7.34
N GLU A 315 -11.37 -12.93 8.45
CA GLU A 315 -10.93 -14.05 9.29
C GLU A 315 -11.04 -15.40 8.57
N VAL A 316 -12.11 -15.61 7.80
CA VAL A 316 -12.28 -16.82 6.97
C VAL A 316 -11.20 -16.88 5.91
N LEU A 317 -10.96 -15.79 5.17
CA LEU A 317 -9.92 -15.75 4.14
C LEU A 317 -8.52 -16.03 4.69
N LEU A 318 -8.21 -15.52 5.89
CA LEU A 318 -6.96 -15.80 6.58
C LEU A 318 -6.85 -17.26 7.02
N LYS A 319 -7.92 -17.84 7.59
CA LYS A 319 -7.95 -19.25 7.98
C LYS A 319 -7.71 -20.17 6.79
N ASP A 320 -8.36 -19.90 5.66
CA ASP A 320 -8.16 -20.66 4.42
C ASP A 320 -6.69 -20.63 3.97
N CYS A 321 -6.06 -19.44 3.96
CA CYS A 321 -4.64 -19.32 3.60
C CYS A 321 -3.71 -20.05 4.58
N VAL A 322 -4.03 -20.00 5.89
CA VAL A 322 -3.26 -20.71 6.92
C VAL A 322 -3.41 -22.22 6.75
N ASP A 323 -4.60 -22.72 6.45
CA ASP A 323 -4.86 -24.15 6.25
C ASP A 323 -4.23 -24.70 4.95
N ASP A 324 -4.15 -23.89 3.89
CA ASP A 324 -3.40 -24.21 2.68
C ASP A 324 -1.89 -24.38 2.97
N VAL A 325 -1.30 -23.44 3.70
CA VAL A 325 0.12 -23.52 4.10
C VAL A 325 0.36 -24.66 5.08
N ARG A 326 -0.57 -24.88 6.02
CA ARG A 326 -0.55 -26.02 6.95
C ARG A 326 -0.53 -27.35 6.22
N SER A 327 -1.35 -27.48 5.17
CA SER A 327 -1.40 -28.67 4.31
C SER A 327 -0.08 -28.88 3.56
N SER A 328 0.54 -27.79 3.08
CA SER A 328 1.88 -27.82 2.48
C SER A 328 2.98 -28.23 3.49
N ILE A 329 2.96 -27.73 4.73
CA ILE A 329 3.90 -28.13 5.79
C ILE A 329 3.75 -29.63 6.09
N LYS A 330 2.51 -30.11 6.22
CA LYS A 330 2.23 -31.53 6.45
C LYS A 330 2.78 -32.39 5.32
N ALA A 331 2.54 -32.02 4.06
CA ALA A 331 3.08 -32.73 2.91
C ALA A 331 4.63 -32.74 2.87
N LYS A 332 5.28 -31.63 3.22
CA LYS A 332 6.75 -31.56 3.35
C LYS A 332 7.28 -32.47 4.46
N ASN A 333 6.59 -32.51 5.61
CA ASN A 333 6.97 -33.36 6.73
C ASN A 333 6.80 -34.85 6.41
N ASP A 334 5.71 -35.21 5.72
CA ASP A 334 5.46 -36.58 5.25
C ASP A 334 6.50 -37.04 4.21
N GLN A 335 7.02 -36.12 3.38
CA GLN A 335 8.12 -36.43 2.45
C GLN A 335 9.47 -36.61 3.16
N LYS A 336 9.77 -35.82 4.20
CA LYS A 336 11.03 -35.91 4.95
C LYS A 336 11.10 -37.17 5.82
N ASN A 337 9.96 -37.61 6.35
CA ASN A 337 9.84 -38.83 7.15
C ASN A 337 8.83 -39.77 6.48
N PRO A 338 9.21 -40.47 5.40
CA PRO A 338 8.31 -41.44 4.79
C PRO A 338 7.94 -42.49 5.85
N PRO A 339 6.65 -42.85 5.98
CA PRO A 339 6.24 -43.85 6.96
C PRO A 339 6.99 -45.14 6.65
N LYS A 340 7.94 -45.51 7.51
CA LYS A 340 8.56 -46.84 7.48
C LYS A 340 7.40 -47.83 7.50
N LYS A 341 7.22 -48.61 6.44
CA LYS A 341 6.23 -49.70 6.34
C LYS A 341 6.52 -50.70 7.47
N ALA A 342 6.01 -50.44 8.66
CA ALA A 342 6.04 -51.36 9.77
C ALA A 342 4.86 -52.31 9.57
N GLY A 343 5.20 -53.55 9.24
CA GLY A 343 4.29 -54.68 9.22
C GLY A 343 3.47 -54.74 10.51
N GLY A 344 2.23 -55.20 10.35
CA GLY A 344 1.19 -55.04 11.33
C GLY A 344 1.51 -55.54 12.73
N ARG A 345 0.93 -54.85 13.71
CA ARG A 345 0.22 -55.50 14.81
C ARG A 345 -0.78 -54.52 15.39
N THR A 346 -2.03 -54.98 15.40
CA THR A 346 -3.21 -54.34 15.98
C THR A 346 -2.98 -54.05 17.47
N SER A 347 -2.84 -52.77 17.83
CA SER A 347 -3.08 -52.29 19.18
C SER A 347 -4.41 -51.54 19.18
N ILE A 348 -5.47 -52.31 19.34
CA ILE A 348 -6.74 -51.86 19.90
C ILE A 348 -6.44 -51.44 21.36
N LEU A 349 -7.11 -50.39 21.84
CA LEU A 349 -7.02 -49.80 23.18
C LEU A 349 -5.86 -48.80 23.41
N GLY A 350 -6.22 -47.52 23.52
CA GLY A 350 -5.33 -46.48 24.07
C GLY A 350 -5.66 -45.06 23.64
N THR A 351 -6.76 -44.50 24.17
CA THR A 351 -6.95 -43.07 24.47
C THR A 351 -6.38 -42.03 23.48
N GLY A 352 -7.21 -41.66 22.50
CA GLY A 352 -7.47 -40.27 22.11
C GLY A 352 -6.30 -39.28 22.06
N LYS A 353 -5.15 -39.64 21.48
CA LYS A 353 -4.14 -38.66 21.10
C LYS A 353 -4.68 -37.92 19.87
N GLN A 354 -5.25 -36.74 20.09
CA GLN A 354 -5.67 -35.86 19.02
C GLN A 354 -4.52 -35.71 18.02
N THR A 355 -4.80 -36.15 16.80
CA THR A 355 -4.21 -35.77 15.52
C THR A 355 -3.00 -34.84 15.60
N GLY A 356 -1.86 -35.29 15.05
CA GLY A 356 -0.68 -34.46 14.77
C GLY A 356 -0.99 -33.33 13.79
N GLY A 357 -1.71 -32.32 14.28
CA GLY A 357 -1.94 -31.05 13.61
C GLY A 357 -0.69 -30.21 13.76
N VAL A 358 -0.24 -29.66 12.64
CA VAL A 358 0.84 -28.66 12.59
C VAL A 358 0.44 -27.48 13.48
N THR A 359 1.21 -27.25 14.55
CA THR A 359 0.97 -26.16 15.50
C THR A 359 1.52 -24.85 14.95
N ILE A 360 1.24 -23.73 15.60
CA ILE A 360 1.76 -22.41 15.18
C ILE A 360 3.30 -22.37 15.26
N ASP A 361 3.90 -23.14 16.16
CA ASP A 361 5.35 -23.19 16.34
C ASP A 361 6.06 -23.89 15.16
N ASP A 362 5.34 -24.72 14.40
CA ASP A 362 5.85 -25.36 13.19
C ASP A 362 5.94 -24.38 12.00
N PHE A 363 5.36 -23.18 12.10
CA PHE A 363 5.43 -22.17 11.06
C PHE A 363 6.76 -21.43 11.10
N THR A 364 7.61 -21.71 10.12
CA THR A 364 8.83 -20.96 9.86
C THR A 364 8.54 -19.55 9.35
N SER A 365 9.52 -18.65 9.40
CA SER A 365 9.37 -17.29 8.86
C SER A 365 8.94 -17.30 7.39
N THR A 366 9.46 -18.23 6.60
CA THR A 366 9.13 -18.37 5.18
C THR A 366 7.69 -18.85 4.95
N ASP A 367 7.16 -19.70 5.84
CA ASP A 367 5.77 -20.15 5.74
C ASP A 367 4.80 -19.00 6.08
N ARG A 368 5.17 -18.14 7.03
CA ARG A 368 4.39 -16.92 7.37
C ARG A 368 4.37 -15.91 6.22
N GLU A 369 5.52 -15.70 5.57
CA GLU A 369 5.61 -14.86 4.38
C GLU A 369 4.70 -15.41 3.26
N ARG A 370 4.72 -16.72 3.04
CA ARG A 370 3.84 -17.38 2.06
C ARG A 370 2.35 -17.24 2.38
N VAL A 371 1.95 -17.28 3.66
CA VAL A 371 0.56 -16.99 4.07
C VAL A 371 0.18 -15.57 3.66
N LEU A 372 1.06 -14.59 3.88
CA LEU A 372 0.81 -13.20 3.50
C LEU A 372 0.75 -13.01 1.98
N GLU A 373 1.63 -13.67 1.22
CA GLU A 373 1.59 -13.67 -0.24
C GLU A 373 0.26 -14.23 -0.77
N LEU A 374 -0.19 -15.39 -0.26
CA LEU A 374 -1.47 -15.99 -0.62
C LEU A 374 -2.65 -15.11 -0.22
N LEU A 375 -2.56 -14.45 0.93
CA LEU A 375 -3.60 -13.54 1.41
C LEU A 375 -3.71 -12.30 0.52
N PHE A 376 -2.59 -11.69 0.13
CA PHE A 376 -2.58 -10.52 -0.77
C PHE A 376 -2.84 -10.88 -2.23
N ALA A 377 -2.61 -12.12 -2.65
CA ALA A 377 -3.00 -12.60 -3.97
C ALA A 377 -4.54 -12.67 -4.14
N LYS A 378 -5.31 -12.75 -3.05
CA LYS A 378 -6.78 -12.70 -3.11
C LYS A 378 -7.23 -11.25 -3.28
N GLU A 379 -7.67 -10.89 -4.49
CA GLU A 379 -8.21 -9.55 -4.83
C GLU A 379 -9.26 -9.07 -3.82
N ARG A 380 -10.09 -9.99 -3.33
CA ARG A 380 -11.12 -9.71 -2.32
C ARG A 380 -10.56 -9.11 -1.02
N VAL A 381 -9.38 -9.54 -0.57
CA VAL A 381 -8.70 -8.99 0.61
C VAL A 381 -8.29 -7.55 0.34
N ILE A 382 -7.73 -7.27 -0.83
CA ILE A 382 -7.34 -5.92 -1.24
C ILE A 382 -8.57 -5.00 -1.26
N THR A 383 -9.70 -5.46 -1.81
CA THR A 383 -10.95 -4.68 -1.81
C THR A 383 -11.43 -4.37 -0.38
N LEU A 384 -11.40 -5.36 0.52
CA LEU A 384 -11.81 -5.17 1.92
C LEU A 384 -10.87 -4.20 2.66
N LEU A 385 -9.56 -4.29 2.42
CA LEU A 385 -8.56 -3.37 2.97
C LEU A 385 -8.69 -1.96 2.40
N GLN A 386 -8.91 -1.82 1.08
CA GLN A 386 -9.14 -0.51 0.45
C GLN A 386 -10.41 0.15 0.96
N ALA A 387 -11.49 -0.60 1.13
CA ALA A 387 -12.74 -0.07 1.71
C ALA A 387 -12.55 0.47 3.14
N LYS A 388 -11.58 -0.09 3.90
CA LYS A 388 -11.24 0.37 5.25
C LYS A 388 -10.19 1.49 5.26
N ALA A 389 -9.20 1.45 4.38
CA ALA A 389 -8.16 2.46 4.26
C ALA A 389 -8.71 3.76 3.66
N PHE A 390 -9.69 3.65 2.76
CA PHE A 390 -10.35 4.75 2.08
C PHE A 390 -11.86 4.60 2.21
N PRO A 391 -12.42 4.86 3.40
CA PRO A 391 -13.87 4.86 3.55
C PRO A 391 -14.45 5.88 2.57
N PRO A 392 -15.51 5.53 1.80
CA PRO A 392 -16.13 6.47 0.89
C PRO A 392 -16.51 7.71 1.69
N LYS A 393 -15.96 8.86 1.30
CA LYS A 393 -16.30 10.14 1.92
C LYS A 393 -17.80 10.30 1.74
N VAL A 394 -18.55 10.12 2.81
CA VAL A 394 -19.95 10.48 2.83
C VAL A 394 -19.96 11.97 2.58
N SER A 395 -20.35 12.38 1.38
CA SER A 395 -20.47 13.79 1.02
C SER A 395 -21.43 14.41 2.03
N GLU A 396 -20.89 15.17 2.99
CA GLU A 396 -21.68 15.88 4.01
C GLU A 396 -22.51 17.03 3.42
N ASN A 397 -22.39 17.28 2.11
CA ASN A 397 -23.30 18.17 1.41
C ASN A 397 -24.58 17.42 1.02
N GLY A 398 -25.60 17.63 1.84
CA GLY A 398 -26.99 17.30 1.52
C GLY A 398 -27.41 17.86 0.17
N GLY A 399 -27.61 16.96 -0.78
CA GLY A 399 -28.27 17.22 -2.05
C GLY A 399 -29.01 15.95 -2.42
N ALA A 400 -30.33 15.97 -2.25
CA ALA A 400 -31.22 14.92 -2.70
C ALA A 400 -31.11 14.79 -4.23
N ALA A 401 -30.23 13.91 -4.70
CA ALA A 401 -30.29 13.34 -6.03
C ALA A 401 -30.94 11.97 -5.87
N GLY A 402 -32.18 11.85 -6.34
CA GLY A 402 -32.99 10.66 -6.20
C GLY A 402 -32.35 9.47 -6.90
N ALA A 403 -31.94 8.48 -6.11
CA ALA A 403 -32.06 7.10 -6.54
C ALA A 403 -33.56 6.78 -6.53
N THR A 404 -34.13 6.58 -7.72
CA THR A 404 -35.52 6.18 -7.87
C THR A 404 -35.71 4.84 -7.19
N LYS A 405 -36.88 4.70 -6.54
CA LYS A 405 -37.30 3.50 -5.80
C LYS A 405 -37.25 2.22 -6.66
N GLU A 406 -37.24 2.37 -7.98
CA GLU A 406 -37.24 1.29 -8.98
C GLU A 406 -35.91 0.54 -9.07
N GLU A 407 -34.75 1.18 -8.85
CA GLU A 407 -33.44 0.47 -8.86
C GLU A 407 -33.19 -0.36 -7.59
N MET A 408 -33.82 0.00 -6.46
CA MET A 408 -33.70 -0.76 -5.21
C MET A 408 -34.58 -2.02 -5.20
N ASP A 409 -35.71 -2.02 -5.91
CA ASP A 409 -36.62 -3.18 -5.97
C ASP A 409 -36.08 -4.29 -6.92
N GLU A 410 -35.29 -3.95 -7.94
CA GLU A 410 -34.63 -4.96 -8.81
C GLU A 410 -33.47 -5.70 -8.12
N ILE A 411 -32.78 -5.08 -7.17
CA ILE A 411 -31.70 -5.72 -6.41
C ILE A 411 -32.26 -6.70 -5.36
N PHE A 412 -33.47 -6.45 -4.83
CA PHE A 412 -34.12 -7.33 -3.86
C PHE A 412 -34.95 -8.47 -4.49
N ALA A 413 -35.39 -8.33 -5.75
CA ALA A 413 -36.14 -9.39 -6.44
C ALA A 413 -35.28 -10.62 -6.84
N GLY A 414 -33.95 -10.50 -6.79
CA GLY A 414 -33.03 -11.58 -7.19
C GLY A 414 -32.63 -12.58 -6.09
N ILE A 415 -33.04 -12.39 -4.84
CA ILE A 415 -32.51 -13.16 -3.68
C ILE A 415 -33.60 -13.98 -2.95
N ASP A 416 -34.82 -14.11 -3.50
CA ASP A 416 -35.90 -14.89 -2.88
C ASP A 416 -36.41 -16.05 -3.75
N LYS A 417 -35.48 -16.92 -4.16
CA LYS A 417 -35.80 -18.31 -4.52
C LYS A 417 -34.87 -19.27 -3.80
N GLY A 418 -35.34 -19.73 -2.65
CA GLY A 418 -34.91 -20.97 -2.03
C GLY A 418 -34.23 -20.77 -0.69
N VAL A 419 -35.01 -20.81 0.38
CA VAL A 419 -34.93 -21.83 1.45
C VAL A 419 -36.13 -21.60 2.36
N ARG A 420 -37.14 -22.48 2.26
CA ARG A 420 -38.15 -22.67 3.31
C ARG A 420 -37.69 -23.82 4.20
N PRO A 421 -37.77 -23.73 5.53
CA PRO A 421 -37.54 -24.86 6.41
C PRO A 421 -38.86 -25.64 6.59
N SER A 422 -38.82 -26.96 6.40
CA SER A 422 -39.88 -27.85 6.86
C SER A 422 -39.31 -28.89 7.81
N THR A 423 -39.78 -28.81 9.05
CA THR A 423 -39.66 -29.82 10.09
C THR A 423 -40.36 -31.12 9.69
N SER A 424 -39.72 -32.28 9.85
CA SER A 424 -40.22 -33.45 10.61
C SER A 424 -39.44 -34.73 10.28
N ASN A 425 -39.29 -35.56 11.32
CA ASN A 425 -38.81 -36.94 11.32
C ASN A 425 -39.51 -37.82 10.27
N GLU A 426 -38.78 -38.71 9.60
CA GLU A 426 -38.73 -40.15 9.88
C GLU A 426 -37.92 -40.93 8.84
N ALA A 427 -37.12 -41.87 9.36
CA ALA A 427 -36.84 -43.22 8.88
C ALA A 427 -36.59 -43.56 7.38
N VAL A 428 -35.40 -44.16 7.18
CA VAL A 428 -35.13 -45.44 6.49
C VAL A 428 -35.57 -45.59 5.02
N GLY A 429 -34.59 -45.85 4.13
CA GLY A 429 -34.87 -46.61 2.91
C GLY A 429 -33.95 -46.35 1.71
N VAL A 430 -32.85 -47.11 1.65
CA VAL A 430 -32.32 -47.85 0.48
C VAL A 430 -32.63 -47.33 -0.95
N GLY A 431 -31.56 -47.12 -1.72
CA GLY A 431 -31.46 -47.70 -3.07
C GLY A 431 -31.47 -46.76 -4.29
N GLY A 432 -30.29 -46.66 -4.93
CA GLY A 432 -30.11 -47.00 -6.34
C GLY A 432 -30.54 -46.03 -7.45
N GLY A 433 -29.55 -45.59 -8.25
CA GLY A 433 -29.58 -45.77 -9.71
C GLY A 433 -29.87 -44.54 -10.59
N MET A 434 -28.90 -44.25 -11.49
CA MET A 434 -29.01 -43.82 -12.91
C MET A 434 -29.93 -42.61 -13.23
N GLY A 435 -29.55 -41.54 -13.92
CA GLY A 435 -28.59 -41.34 -15.02
C GLY A 435 -29.32 -40.59 -16.15
N SER A 436 -28.80 -39.43 -16.60
CA SER A 436 -29.03 -38.74 -17.90
C SER A 436 -28.54 -37.29 -17.76
N SER A 437 -27.50 -36.77 -18.43
CA SER A 437 -27.26 -36.56 -19.87
C SER A 437 -28.22 -35.57 -20.53
N THR A 438 -27.73 -34.35 -20.83
CA THR A 438 -27.88 -33.50 -22.05
C THR A 438 -27.43 -32.06 -21.70
N ALA A 439 -26.35 -31.47 -22.25
CA ALA A 439 -26.04 -31.05 -23.62
C ALA A 439 -26.61 -29.65 -24.03
N SER A 440 -25.77 -28.92 -24.79
CA SER A 440 -25.92 -27.58 -25.42
C SER A 440 -25.52 -26.38 -24.55
N GLY A 441 -24.77 -25.37 -25.01
CA GLY A 441 -24.22 -25.09 -26.34
C GLY A 441 -24.28 -23.57 -26.64
N GLY A 442 -23.18 -22.98 -27.13
CA GLY A 442 -23.10 -21.65 -27.76
C GLY A 442 -22.70 -20.50 -26.81
N GLY A 443 -21.77 -19.60 -27.10
CA GLY A 443 -21.05 -19.26 -28.34
C GLY A 443 -21.19 -17.76 -28.66
N LEU A 444 -20.07 -17.07 -28.93
CA LEU A 444 -19.91 -15.73 -29.55
C LEU A 444 -20.17 -14.51 -28.64
N ARG A 445 -19.51 -13.35 -28.71
CA ARG A 445 -18.24 -12.79 -29.25
C ARG A 445 -18.14 -11.34 -28.70
N PRO A 446 -16.99 -10.65 -28.75
CA PRO A 446 -16.79 -9.32 -28.15
C PRO A 446 -17.06 -8.17 -29.12
N ILE A 447 -17.34 -6.97 -28.60
CA ILE A 447 -17.32 -5.71 -29.34
C ILE A 447 -16.34 -4.75 -28.65
N THR A 448 -15.46 -4.20 -29.49
CA THR A 448 -14.44 -3.18 -29.25
C THR A 448 -15.00 -1.76 -29.34
N ALA A 449 -14.25 -0.84 -28.71
CA ALA A 449 -13.98 0.55 -29.08
C ALA A 449 -15.08 1.62 -28.86
N THR A 450 -14.77 2.56 -27.97
CA THR A 450 -14.35 3.93 -28.34
C THR A 450 -13.32 4.43 -27.33
#